data_AF-A0A524HEH7-F1
#
_entry.id   AF-A0A524HEH7-F1
#
_cell.length_a   1.000
_cell.length_b   1.000
_cell.length_c   1.000
_cell.angle_alpha   90.00
_cell.angle_beta   90.00
_cell.angle_gamma   90.00
#
_symmetry.space_group_name_H-M   'P 1'
#
loop_
_entity.id
_entity.type
_entity.pdbx_description
1 polymer ?
#
loop_
_entity_poly.entity_id
_entity_poly.type
_entity_poly.pdbx_seq_one_letter_code
_entity_poly.pdbx_strand_id
1 'polypeptide(L)'
;MNPWLETAGIVLAAFAGVFAGGCFSRLRRWYWALGYAVGFGLLGILLLPRIDNTLVFQQPFFWLTASRVKFVVLCLAVTIGLTTPISRLPHKTERLLVIALMVIVVSWFCVLPFLFPALLEKKLSSMKPIFDTNGICYQSTNYTCGPASAVTALKRLG
;
A
#
# COMPACT_ATOMS: atom_id res chain seq x y z
N MET A 1 4.08 3.90 15.89
CA MET A 1 3.44 2.81 15.10
C MET A 1 4.48 1.76 14.84
N ASN A 2 4.20 0.50 15.17
CA ASN A 2 5.15 -0.59 14.96
C ASN A 2 5.12 -0.98 13.47
N PRO A 3 6.20 -0.76 12.70
CA PRO A 3 6.19 -1.00 11.25
C PRO A 3 5.95 -2.48 10.91
N TRP A 4 6.31 -3.39 11.81
CA TRP A 4 5.99 -4.82 11.70
C TRP A 4 4.48 -5.09 11.71
N LEU A 5 3.73 -4.34 12.52
CA LEU A 5 2.28 -4.48 12.61
C LEU A 5 1.58 -3.99 11.34
N GLU A 6 2.12 -2.95 10.69
CA GLU A 6 1.65 -2.50 9.38
C GLU A 6 1.92 -3.53 8.29
N THR A 7 3.13 -4.11 8.26
CA THR A 7 3.44 -5.18 7.30
C THR A 7 2.53 -6.39 7.49
N ALA A 8 2.28 -6.80 8.73
CA ALA A 8 1.36 -7.89 9.04
C ALA A 8 -0.07 -7.58 8.58
N GLY A 9 -0.54 -6.34 8.79
CA GLY A 9 -1.85 -5.89 8.33
C GLY A 9 -2.02 -5.98 6.81
N ILE A 10 -1.00 -5.62 6.04
CA ILE A 10 -1.04 -5.69 4.57
C ILE A 10 -1.00 -7.14 4.08
N VAL A 11 -0.17 -7.97 4.70
CA VAL A 11 -0.13 -9.41 4.39
C VAL A 11 -1.49 -10.05 4.67
N LEU A 12 -2.12 -9.72 5.80
CA LEU A 12 -3.47 -10.19 6.14
C LEU A 12 -4.51 -9.69 5.12
N ALA A 13 -4.43 -8.42 4.70
CA ALA A 13 -5.29 -7.89 3.65
C ALA A 13 -5.11 -8.61 2.31
N ALA A 14 -3.88 -8.99 1.95
CA ALA A 14 -3.60 -9.79 0.76
C ALA A 14 -4.28 -11.16 0.82
N PHE A 15 -4.13 -11.87 1.96
CA PHE A 15 -4.80 -13.15 2.17
C PHE A 15 -6.33 -13.02 2.15
N ALA A 16 -6.87 -11.97 2.78
CA ALA A 16 -8.30 -11.69 2.78
C ALA A 16 -8.83 -11.43 1.36
N GLY A 17 -8.09 -10.68 0.53
CA GLY A 17 -8.46 -10.43 -0.86
C GLY A 17 -8.39 -11.67 -1.75
N VAL A 18 -7.39 -12.54 -1.55
CA VAL A 18 -7.33 -13.86 -2.22
C VAL A 18 -8.50 -14.74 -1.81
N PHE A 19 -8.82 -14.79 -0.51
CA PHE A 19 -9.97 -15.55 0.00
C PHE A 19 -11.29 -15.01 -0.56
N ALA A 20 -11.48 -13.70 -0.55
CA ALA A 20 -12.66 -13.03 -1.11
C ALA A 20 -12.79 -13.30 -2.61
N GLY A 21 -11.72 -13.16 -3.39
CA GLY A 21 -11.70 -13.49 -4.82
C GLY A 21 -12.01 -14.97 -5.08
N GLY A 22 -11.50 -15.86 -4.23
CA GLY A 22 -11.84 -17.28 -4.22
C GLY A 22 -13.33 -17.52 -3.96
N CYS A 23 -13.92 -16.85 -2.98
CA CYS A 23 -15.36 -16.90 -2.72
C CYS A 23 -16.16 -16.39 -3.92
N PHE A 24 -15.82 -15.22 -4.47
CA PHE A 24 -16.50 -14.64 -5.64
C PHE A 24 -16.44 -15.55 -6.87
N SER A 25 -15.32 -16.26 -7.08
CA SER A 25 -15.21 -17.21 -8.18
C SER A 25 -16.11 -18.44 -8.07
N ARG A 26 -16.50 -18.82 -6.84
CA ARG A 26 -17.40 -19.96 -6.58
C ARG A 26 -18.88 -19.61 -6.75
N LEU A 27 -19.24 -18.33 -6.82
CA LEU A 27 -20.64 -17.93 -7.03
C LEU A 27 -21.12 -18.30 -8.45
N ARG A 28 -22.38 -18.76 -8.54
CA ARG A 28 -22.96 -19.32 -9.77
C ARG A 28 -23.44 -18.23 -10.74
N ARG A 29 -23.25 -18.50 -12.04
CA ARG A 29 -23.79 -17.79 -13.22
C ARG A 29 -23.26 -16.36 -13.47
N TRP A 30 -23.84 -15.32 -12.87
CA TRP A 30 -23.51 -13.92 -13.19
C TRP A 30 -22.70 -13.21 -12.09
N TYR A 31 -22.83 -13.69 -10.85
CA TYR A 31 -22.21 -13.06 -9.69
C TYR A 31 -20.68 -13.12 -9.68
N TRP A 32 -20.04 -13.93 -10.53
CA TRP A 32 -18.59 -13.88 -10.73
C TRP A 32 -18.11 -12.53 -11.30
N ALA A 33 -18.92 -11.88 -12.15
CA ALA A 33 -18.62 -10.55 -12.67
C ALA A 33 -18.60 -9.48 -11.57
N LEU A 34 -19.24 -9.72 -10.41
CA LEU A 34 -19.12 -8.82 -9.27
C LEU A 34 -17.70 -8.74 -8.72
N GLY A 35 -16.94 -9.85 -8.77
CA GLY A 35 -15.54 -9.83 -8.37
C GLY A 35 -14.71 -8.85 -9.22
N TYR A 36 -14.98 -8.82 -10.53
CA TYR A 36 -14.40 -7.83 -11.44
C TYR A 36 -14.90 -6.41 -11.14
N ALA A 37 -16.20 -6.23 -10.98
CA ALA A 37 -16.78 -4.92 -10.68
C ALA A 37 -16.22 -4.35 -9.36
N VAL A 38 -16.01 -5.18 -8.34
CA VAL A 38 -15.38 -4.80 -7.07
C VAL A 38 -13.92 -4.44 -7.27
N GLY A 39 -13.13 -5.28 -7.96
CA GLY A 39 -11.71 -5.00 -8.23
C GLY A 39 -11.50 -3.70 -9.00
N PHE A 40 -12.27 -3.50 -10.09
CA PHE A 40 -12.24 -2.27 -10.88
C PHE A 40 -12.81 -1.07 -10.14
N GLY A 41 -13.86 -1.25 -9.32
CA GLY A 41 -14.43 -0.19 -8.50
C GLY A 41 -13.42 0.33 -7.48
N LEU A 42 -12.69 -0.55 -6.79
CA LEU A 42 -11.64 -0.17 -5.84
C LEU A 42 -10.48 0.54 -6.54
N LEU A 43 -10.07 0.10 -7.73
CA LEU A 43 -9.10 0.80 -8.56
C LEU A 43 -9.62 2.19 -8.97
N GLY A 44 -10.87 2.29 -9.42
CA GLY A 44 -11.50 3.55 -9.79
C GLY A 44 -11.49 4.56 -8.65
N ILE A 45 -11.83 4.13 -7.43
CA ILE A 45 -11.78 4.96 -6.21
C ILE A 45 -10.36 5.47 -5.93
N LEU A 46 -9.33 4.67 -6.21
CA LEU A 46 -7.93 5.10 -6.07
C LEU A 46 -7.47 6.07 -7.18
N LEU A 47 -8.02 5.95 -8.39
CA LEU A 47 -7.64 6.80 -9.53
C LEU A 47 -8.38 8.15 -9.55
N LEU A 48 -9.59 8.21 -8.98
CA LEU A 48 -10.43 9.42 -8.95
C LEU A 48 -9.70 10.69 -8.44
N PRO A 49 -9.00 10.67 -7.29
CA PRO A 49 -8.26 11.83 -6.79
C PRO A 49 -7.07 12.24 -7.65
N ARG A 50 -6.63 11.35 -8.55
CA ARG A 50 -5.48 11.56 -9.42
C ARG A 50 -5.85 12.27 -10.71
N ILE A 51 -7.11 12.14 -11.13
CA ILE A 51 -7.66 12.81 -12.32
C ILE A 51 -7.99 14.26 -11.98
N ASP A 52 -8.56 14.49 -10.80
CA ASP A 52 -8.90 15.83 -10.32
C ASP A 52 -8.26 16.07 -8.95
N ASN A 53 -7.19 16.89 -8.96
CA ASN A 53 -6.41 17.23 -7.77
C ASN A 53 -7.23 18.04 -6.75
N THR A 54 -8.37 18.61 -7.13
CA THR A 54 -9.24 19.35 -6.20
C THR A 54 -9.96 18.41 -5.23
N LEU A 55 -10.22 17.17 -5.65
CA LEU A 55 -10.85 16.13 -4.83
C LEU A 55 -9.93 15.65 -3.69
N VAL A 56 -8.61 15.84 -3.80
CA VAL A 56 -7.65 15.44 -2.76
C VAL A 56 -7.93 16.14 -1.41
N PHE A 57 -8.44 17.36 -1.45
CA PHE A 57 -8.73 18.16 -0.26
C PHE A 57 -10.15 17.96 0.29
N GLN A 58 -11.01 17.20 -0.40
CA GLN A 58 -12.35 16.89 0.07
C GLN A 58 -12.38 15.53 0.79
N GLN A 59 -13.06 15.48 1.95
CA GLN A 59 -13.39 14.20 2.60
C GLN A 59 -14.42 13.47 1.71
N PRO A 60 -14.27 12.15 1.43
CA PRO A 60 -13.41 11.14 2.07
C PRO A 60 -12.05 10.90 1.40
N PHE A 61 -11.79 11.50 0.23
CA PHE A 61 -10.58 11.24 -0.55
C PHE A 61 -9.29 11.76 0.09
N PHE A 62 -9.38 12.78 0.95
CA PHE A 62 -8.26 13.19 1.81
C PHE A 62 -7.77 12.03 2.69
N TRP A 63 -8.66 11.27 3.30
CA TRP A 63 -8.28 10.09 4.09
C TRP A 63 -7.65 9.03 3.21
N LEU A 64 -8.21 8.79 2.02
CA LEU A 64 -7.66 7.79 1.10
C LEU A 64 -6.25 8.15 0.62
N THR A 65 -5.98 9.43 0.34
CA THR A 65 -4.72 9.91 -0.24
C THR A 65 -3.64 10.17 0.81
N ALA A 66 -4.01 10.77 1.95
CA ALA A 66 -3.12 11.11 3.05
C ALA A 66 -2.76 9.89 3.93
N SER A 67 -3.63 8.87 3.99
CA SER A 67 -3.38 7.69 4.83
C SER A 67 -2.68 6.55 4.09
N ARG A 68 -2.15 5.60 4.87
CA ARG A 68 -1.60 4.34 4.37
C ARG A 68 -2.67 3.35 3.88
N VAL A 69 -3.96 3.69 4.00
CA VAL A 69 -5.10 2.85 3.60
C VAL A 69 -5.11 2.59 2.09
N LYS A 70 -4.59 3.51 1.27
CA LYS A 70 -4.47 3.30 -0.19
C LYS A 70 -3.74 2.02 -0.58
N PHE A 71 -2.74 1.60 0.20
CA PHE A 71 -2.01 0.37 -0.06
C PHE A 71 -2.84 -0.87 0.26
N VAL A 72 -3.67 -0.81 1.30
CA VAL A 72 -4.62 -1.89 1.64
C VAL A 72 -5.67 -2.02 0.55
N VAL A 73 -6.25 -0.89 0.11
CA VAL A 73 -7.25 -0.86 -0.96
C VAL A 73 -6.66 -1.38 -2.28
N LEU A 74 -5.44 -0.96 -2.62
CA LEU A 74 -4.73 -1.45 -3.81
C LEU A 74 -4.48 -2.95 -3.73
N CYS A 75 -4.01 -3.44 -2.57
CA CYS A 75 -3.77 -4.86 -2.35
C CYS A 75 -5.04 -5.69 -2.52
N LEU A 76 -6.17 -5.22 -1.98
CA LEU A 76 -7.48 -5.86 -2.14
C LEU A 76 -7.95 -5.81 -3.59
N ALA A 77 -7.82 -4.68 -4.27
CA ALA A 77 -8.22 -4.52 -5.67
C ALA A 77 -7.47 -5.49 -6.60
N VAL A 78 -6.14 -5.56 -6.43
CA VAL A 78 -5.26 -6.45 -7.21
C VAL A 78 -5.59 -7.91 -6.91
N THR A 79 -5.63 -8.31 -5.64
CA THR A 79 -5.89 -9.71 -5.27
C THR A 79 -7.29 -10.16 -5.68
N ILE A 80 -8.36 -9.40 -5.44
CA ILE A 80 -9.72 -9.76 -5.87
C ILE A 80 -9.81 -9.80 -7.40
N GLY A 81 -9.27 -8.77 -8.08
CA GLY A 81 -9.32 -8.65 -9.53
C GLY A 81 -8.55 -9.74 -10.27
N LEU A 82 -7.41 -10.19 -9.75
CA LEU A 82 -6.61 -11.28 -10.35
C LEU A 82 -7.04 -12.67 -9.89
N THR A 83 -7.51 -12.85 -8.65
CA THR A 83 -7.90 -14.19 -8.15
C THR A 83 -9.22 -14.68 -8.77
N THR A 84 -10.11 -13.75 -9.13
CA THR A 84 -11.40 -14.10 -9.76
C THR A 84 -11.26 -14.83 -11.10
N PRO A 85 -10.43 -14.41 -12.08
CA PRO A 85 -10.23 -15.15 -13.33
C PRO A 85 -9.40 -16.44 -13.18
N ILE A 86 -8.45 -16.50 -12.23
CA ILE A 86 -7.56 -17.66 -12.01
C ILE A 86 -8.31 -18.99 -11.95
N SER A 87 -9.51 -18.97 -11.36
CA SER A 87 -10.37 -20.16 -11.21
C SER A 87 -10.92 -20.73 -12.53
N ARG A 88 -10.90 -19.95 -13.61
CA ARG A 88 -11.54 -20.26 -14.90
C ARG A 88 -10.55 -20.41 -16.05
N LEU A 89 -9.26 -20.14 -15.83
CA LEU A 89 -8.24 -20.34 -16.86
C LEU A 89 -8.06 -21.85 -17.13
N PRO A 90 -8.22 -22.31 -18.39
CA PRO A 90 -8.11 -23.72 -18.74
C PRO A 90 -6.65 -24.21 -18.72
N HIS A 91 -5.68 -23.33 -19.02
CA HIS A 91 -4.27 -23.69 -19.10
C HIS A 91 -3.51 -23.48 -17.78
N LYS A 92 -2.72 -24.48 -17.38
CA LYS A 92 -1.90 -24.42 -16.16
C LYS A 92 -0.81 -23.35 -16.23
N THR A 93 -0.30 -23.06 -17.43
CA THR A 93 0.76 -22.05 -17.68
C THR A 93 0.23 -20.63 -17.49
N GLU A 94 -0.92 -20.31 -18.07
CA GLU A 94 -1.59 -19.02 -17.88
C GLU A 94 -1.91 -18.80 -16.39
N ARG A 95 -2.38 -19.84 -15.70
CA ARG A 95 -2.65 -19.78 -14.26
C ARG A 95 -1.39 -19.45 -13.45
N LEU A 96 -0.26 -20.08 -13.78
CA LEU A 96 1.02 -19.80 -13.13
C LEU A 96 1.48 -18.37 -13.39
N LEU A 97 1.33 -17.88 -14.62
CA LEU A 97 1.71 -16.51 -15.01
C LEU A 97 0.89 -15.47 -14.24
N VAL A 98 -0.43 -15.66 -14.12
CA VAL A 98 -1.29 -14.76 -13.34
C VAL A 98 -0.94 -14.76 -11.86
N ILE A 99 -0.66 -15.93 -11.27
CA ILE A 99 -0.22 -16.02 -9.86
C ILE A 99 1.12 -15.31 -9.68
N ALA A 100 2.09 -15.55 -10.58
CA ALA A 100 3.39 -14.89 -10.52
C ALA A 100 3.25 -13.36 -10.62
N LEU A 101 2.43 -12.87 -11.56
CA LEU A 101 2.14 -11.44 -11.70
C LEU A 101 1.51 -10.86 -10.43
N MET A 102 0.53 -11.55 -9.83
CA MET A 102 -0.10 -11.13 -8.58
C MET A 102 0.93 -11.01 -7.44
N VAL A 103 1.79 -12.02 -7.28
CA VAL A 103 2.84 -12.02 -6.25
C VAL A 103 3.82 -10.86 -6.46
N ILE A 104 4.26 -10.63 -7.71
CA ILE A 104 5.17 -9.54 -8.06
C ILE A 104 4.53 -8.18 -7.73
N VAL A 105 3.29 -7.94 -8.16
CA VAL A 105 2.60 -6.67 -7.95
C VAL A 105 2.35 -6.41 -6.45
N VAL A 106 1.83 -7.40 -5.71
CA VAL A 106 1.58 -7.24 -4.27
C VAL A 106 2.88 -7.02 -3.51
N SER A 107 3.93 -7.79 -3.82
CA SER A 107 5.23 -7.64 -3.15
C SER A 107 5.85 -6.28 -3.42
N TRP A 108 5.83 -5.82 -4.68
CA TRP A 108 6.47 -4.58 -5.10
C TRP A 108 5.71 -3.33 -4.64
N PHE A 109 4.39 -3.29 -4.82
CA PHE A 109 3.59 -2.10 -4.57
C PHE A 109 3.00 -2.03 -3.16
N CYS A 110 2.80 -3.18 -2.49
CA CYS A 110 2.14 -3.21 -1.18
C CYS A 110 3.09 -3.59 -0.04
N VAL A 111 3.93 -4.62 -0.20
CA VAL A 111 4.78 -5.12 0.91
C VAL A 111 6.07 -4.31 1.06
N LEU A 112 6.81 -4.11 -0.04
CA LEU A 112 8.09 -3.39 -0.07
C LEU A 112 8.06 -2.00 0.61
N PRO A 113 7.08 -1.10 0.35
CA PRO A 113 7.07 0.22 0.97
C PRO A 113 6.91 0.20 2.50
N PHE A 114 6.45 -0.90 3.08
CA PHE A 114 6.30 -1.08 4.53
C PHE A 114 7.43 -1.92 5.13
N LEU A 115 7.94 -2.89 4.37
CA LEU A 115 9.05 -3.72 4.80
C LEU A 115 10.36 -2.93 4.89
N PHE A 116 10.63 -2.05 3.93
CA PHE A 116 11.85 -1.26 3.91
C PHE A 116 12.02 -0.38 5.16
N PRO A 117 11.03 0.44 5.58
CA PRO A 117 11.15 1.22 6.81
C PRO A 117 11.24 0.33 8.06
N ALA A 118 10.61 -0.85 8.09
CA ALA A 118 10.77 -1.79 9.20
C ALA A 118 12.21 -2.32 9.34
N LEU A 119 12.85 -2.64 8.22
CA LEU A 119 14.24 -3.11 8.19
C LEU A 119 15.23 -2.02 8.59
N LEU A 120 14.96 -0.77 8.20
CA LEU A 120 15.81 0.37 8.53
C LEU A 120 15.52 0.98 9.90
N GLU A 121 14.47 0.55 10.60
CA GLU A 121 14.06 1.10 11.89
C GLU A 121 15.23 1.15 12.89
N LYS A 122 15.98 0.04 13.03
CA LYS A 122 17.13 -0.05 13.95
C LYS A 122 18.26 0.91 13.57
N LYS A 123 18.50 1.08 12.26
CA LYS A 123 19.55 1.99 11.77
C LYS A 123 19.15 3.44 11.98
N LEU A 124 17.88 3.77 11.73
CA LEU A 124 17.32 5.11 11.90
C LEU A 124 17.18 5.51 13.38
N SER A 125 16.75 4.60 14.26
CA SER A 125 16.60 4.89 15.69
C SER A 125 17.93 5.08 16.41
N SER A 126 19.01 4.49 15.89
CA SER A 126 20.37 4.70 16.41
C SER A 126 20.99 6.04 15.99
N MET A 127 20.45 6.72 14.98
CA MET A 127 20.98 8.01 14.54
C MET A 127 20.60 9.12 15.52
N LYS A 128 21.62 9.76 16.09
CA LYS A 128 21.43 10.94 16.93
C LYS A 128 21.37 12.19 16.04
N PRO A 129 20.39 13.09 16.24
CA PRO A 129 20.33 14.35 15.52
C PRO A 129 21.53 15.23 15.90
N ILE A 130 22.24 15.73 14.89
CA ILE A 130 23.36 16.66 15.08
C ILE A 130 22.82 18.07 14.82
N PHE A 131 22.88 18.92 15.83
CA PHE A 131 22.39 20.29 15.75
C PHE A 131 23.52 21.29 15.58
N ASP A 132 23.29 22.29 14.73
CA ASP A 132 24.09 23.50 14.67
C ASP A 132 23.79 24.43 15.86
N THR A 133 24.69 25.39 16.08
CA THR A 133 24.59 26.55 16.96
C THR A 133 23.27 27.31 16.78
N ASN A 134 22.72 27.33 15.56
CA ASN A 134 21.44 27.97 15.23
C ASN A 134 20.20 27.09 15.47
N GLY A 135 20.36 25.90 16.07
CA GLY A 135 19.28 24.96 16.34
C GLY A 135 18.80 24.16 15.13
N ILE A 136 19.50 24.25 13.99
CA ILE A 136 19.18 23.52 12.75
C ILE A 136 19.75 22.09 12.85
N CYS A 137 18.94 21.07 12.58
CA CYS A 137 19.40 19.69 12.50
C CYS A 137 20.02 19.42 11.13
N TYR A 138 21.27 18.94 11.09
CA TYR A 138 21.91 18.50 9.86
C TYR A 138 21.44 17.10 9.46
N GLN A 139 21.34 16.85 8.15
CA GLN A 139 21.09 15.51 7.62
C GLN A 139 22.34 14.63 7.80
N SER A 140 22.19 13.43 8.36
CA SER A 140 23.30 12.49 8.53
C SER A 140 23.54 11.61 7.28
N THR A 141 22.54 11.53 6.40
CA THR A 141 22.60 10.77 5.13
C THR A 141 21.85 11.49 4.01
N ASN A 142 22.12 11.12 2.76
CA ASN A 142 21.46 11.69 1.56
C ASN A 142 19.93 11.51 1.51
N TYR A 143 19.36 10.65 2.37
CA TYR A 143 17.92 10.35 2.42
C TYR A 143 17.24 10.91 3.68
N THR A 144 17.92 11.75 4.47
CA THR A 144 17.41 12.24 5.77
C THR A 144 17.05 13.73 5.80
N CYS A 145 17.01 14.40 4.65
CA CYS A 145 16.61 15.81 4.56
C CYS A 145 15.20 16.08 5.14
N GLY A 146 14.23 15.22 4.85
CA GLY A 146 12.86 15.32 5.37
C GLY A 146 12.80 15.21 6.90
N PRO A 147 13.28 14.09 7.49
CA PRO A 147 13.37 13.95 8.94
C PRO A 147 14.14 15.08 9.63
N ALA A 148 15.28 15.52 9.09
CA ALA A 148 16.07 16.62 9.67
C ALA A 148 15.31 17.95 9.68
N SER A 149 14.56 18.25 8.61
CA SER A 149 13.70 19.44 8.54
C SER A 149 12.57 19.38 9.57
N ALA A 150 11.93 18.21 9.73
CA ALA A 150 10.88 18.00 10.71
C ALA A 150 11.39 18.17 12.15
N VAL A 151 12.54 17.59 12.49
CA VAL A 151 13.15 17.73 13.83
C VAL A 151 13.58 19.17 14.10
N THR A 152 14.08 19.89 13.08
CA THR A 152 14.38 21.33 13.19
C THR A 152 13.12 22.14 13.51
N ALA A 153 12.02 21.86 12.81
CA ALA A 153 10.74 22.53 13.03
C ALA A 153 10.17 22.20 14.43
N LEU A 154 10.16 20.92 14.82
CA LEU A 154 9.70 20.48 16.14
C LEU A 154 10.49 21.17 17.26
N LYS A 155 11.82 21.23 17.16
CA LYS A 155 12.66 21.93 18.15
C LYS A 155 12.33 23.42 18.29
N ARG A 156 11.83 24.09 17.25
CA ARG A 156 11.36 25.48 17.33
C ARG A 156 9.97 25.60 17.96
N LEU A 157 9.16 24.55 17.91
CA LEU A 157 7.79 24.53 18.44
C LEU A 157 7.72 24.09 19.91
N GLY A 158 8.78 23.50 20.46
CA GLY A 158 8.86 23.01 21.84
C GLY A 158 8.48 21.54 21.93
#